data_AF-A0A1B8G5J4-F1
#
_entry.id   AF-A0A1B8G5J4-F1
#
_cell.length_a   1.000
_cell.length_b   1.000
_cell.length_c   1.000
_cell.angle_alpha   90.00
_cell.angle_beta   90.00
_cell.angle_gamma   90.00
#
_symmetry.space_group_name_H-M   'P 1'
#
loop_
_entity.id
_entity.type
_entity.pdbx_description
1 polymer ?
#
loop_
_entity_poly.entity_id
_entity_poly.type
_entity_poly.pdbx_seq_one_letter_code
_entity_poly.pdbx_strand_id
1 'polypeptide(L)'
;MIDCEEAVADLGQWQYHGSLESITVTDTVCVASCKAGLTAARERMEKACAETPDVIPGMTVLSFIDSIITGWDETCLKDETSGEYCNNIIDALDEYDELEDIPKTDLCSYCYGAKLSLMQKSEYSAYDEYYAAMLEYVNKECGMDYPITPIKEPPVYNGSKPDSCVSGKIIVTKEGDSCDSIAIANSVSGATLYYNNENLANCSSIKAGLELCLPLPCTTYTITADDDCVSVAVDSGSGSFTNLIAWNLMLDSRCSNFWEGRPFWGHVICIRPPGGKFKDGGGGGSVNAGKIDIGREGGSDIGYSDDFAHTPVGEIGEGTVKNCGAYVQAQEGVGCAKMIVRANPSTPMDIFLRANPSLETAAKCDANLKPGVWYCGTAHPLWNHERARAGSRTNNT
;
A
#
# COMPACT_ATOMS: atom_id res chain seq x y z
N MET A 1 13.83 13.63 14.12
CA MET A 1 12.82 14.65 13.88
C MET A 1 13.24 15.34 12.60
N ILE A 2 12.38 15.31 11.59
CA ILE A 2 12.58 16.07 10.35
C ILE A 2 12.09 17.48 10.69
N ASP A 3 12.96 18.47 10.58
CA ASP A 3 12.68 19.86 10.93
C ASP A 3 12.42 20.64 9.63
N CYS A 4 11.19 20.52 9.14
CA CYS A 4 10.72 21.08 7.88
C CYS A 4 9.35 21.74 8.09
N GLU A 5 9.06 22.76 7.28
CA GLU A 5 7.71 23.31 7.16
C GLU A 5 6.73 22.23 6.68
N GLU A 6 5.46 22.29 7.10
CA GLU A 6 4.46 21.28 6.75
C GLU A 6 4.26 21.15 5.23
N ALA A 7 4.33 22.27 4.51
CA ALA A 7 4.23 22.34 3.05
C ALA A 7 5.28 21.50 2.30
N VAL A 8 6.39 21.12 2.95
CA VAL A 8 7.42 20.25 2.34
C VAL A 8 6.85 18.87 2.02
N ALA A 9 5.85 18.38 2.76
CA ALA A 9 5.23 17.08 2.49
C ALA A 9 4.55 17.02 1.11
N ASP A 10 4.01 18.15 0.64
CA ASP A 10 3.31 18.23 -0.65
C ASP A 10 4.28 18.28 -1.84
N LEU A 11 5.57 18.51 -1.59
CA LEU A 11 6.61 18.45 -2.62
C LEU A 11 6.89 17.01 -3.10
N GLY A 12 6.30 16.00 -2.46
CA GLY A 12 6.37 14.62 -2.94
C GLY A 12 5.38 14.29 -4.07
N GLN A 13 4.53 15.23 -4.48
CA GLN A 13 3.53 15.03 -5.54
C GLN A 13 4.17 14.96 -6.92
N TRP A 14 3.68 14.05 -7.77
CA TRP A 14 4.16 13.90 -9.14
C TRP A 14 3.62 15.00 -10.07
N GLN A 15 4.26 16.17 -10.01
CA GLN A 15 3.92 17.37 -10.78
C GLN A 15 5.16 18.23 -11.02
N TYR A 16 5.02 19.26 -11.85
CA TYR A 16 6.03 20.31 -11.97
C TYR A 16 6.02 21.19 -10.73
N HIS A 17 7.17 21.40 -10.09
CA HIS A 17 7.28 22.20 -8.87
C HIS A 17 7.73 23.62 -9.23
N GLY A 18 6.77 24.54 -9.37
CA GLY A 18 6.99 25.96 -9.66
C GLY A 18 7.32 26.82 -8.43
N SER A 19 7.20 28.14 -8.56
CA SER A 19 7.37 29.03 -7.41
C SER A 19 6.28 28.82 -6.37
N LEU A 20 6.63 28.99 -5.09
CA LEU A 20 5.67 29.00 -4.01
C LEU A 20 5.01 30.39 -3.88
N GLU A 21 3.98 30.50 -3.04
CA GLU A 21 3.17 31.72 -2.87
C GLU A 21 3.98 33.00 -2.63
N SER A 22 5.15 32.89 -1.99
CA SER A 22 6.05 34.02 -1.79
C SER A 22 7.49 33.58 -1.54
N ILE A 23 8.43 34.52 -1.68
CA ILE A 23 9.84 34.31 -1.31
C ILE A 23 10.00 33.91 0.16
N THR A 24 9.19 34.48 1.05
CA THR A 24 9.24 34.18 2.50
C THR A 24 8.88 32.72 2.78
N VAL A 25 7.86 32.20 2.10
CA VAL A 25 7.47 30.78 2.19
C VAL A 25 8.54 29.89 1.55
N THR A 26 9.11 30.33 0.44
CA THR A 26 10.21 29.61 -0.21
C THR A 26 11.44 29.53 0.71
N ASP A 27 11.78 30.60 1.41
CA ASP A 27 12.89 30.62 2.37
C ASP A 27 12.67 29.71 3.57
N THR A 28 11.44 29.56 4.07
CA THR A 28 11.15 28.62 5.17
C THR A 28 11.18 27.17 4.72
N VAL A 29 10.71 26.88 3.50
CA VAL A 29 10.79 25.55 2.88
C VAL A 29 12.24 25.17 2.57
N CYS A 30 13.01 26.10 2.01
CA CYS A 30 14.37 25.86 1.49
C CYS A 30 15.49 26.02 2.52
N VAL A 31 15.17 25.97 3.82
CA VAL A 31 16.18 25.98 4.87
C VAL A 31 17.07 24.75 4.83
N ALA A 32 18.38 24.95 5.02
CA ALA A 32 19.35 23.86 4.99
C ALA A 32 19.10 22.77 6.05
N SER A 33 18.50 23.12 7.19
CA SER A 33 18.10 22.16 8.23
C SER A 33 17.05 21.18 7.73
N CYS A 34 16.13 21.62 6.87
CA CYS A 34 15.10 20.76 6.30
C CYS A 34 15.71 19.74 5.34
N LYS A 35 16.55 20.17 4.38
CA LYS A 35 17.27 19.25 3.49
C LYS A 35 18.11 18.23 4.27
N ALA A 36 18.85 18.69 5.28
CA ALA A 36 19.62 17.80 6.14
C ALA A 36 18.73 16.81 6.90
N GLY A 37 17.56 17.25 7.37
CA GLY A 37 16.55 16.41 8.00
C GLY A 37 15.98 15.33 7.08
N LEU A 38 15.64 15.70 5.84
CA LEU A 38 15.16 14.77 4.81
C LEU A 38 16.23 13.73 4.46
N THR A 39 17.46 14.14 4.17
CA THR A 39 18.56 13.21 3.87
C THR A 39 18.85 12.27 5.05
N ALA A 40 18.89 12.79 6.27
CA ALA A 40 19.11 11.96 7.46
C ALA A 40 17.96 10.98 7.71
N ALA A 41 16.72 11.36 7.40
CA ALA A 41 15.58 10.47 7.50
C ALA A 41 15.64 9.36 6.44
N ARG A 42 16.00 9.69 5.19
CA ARG A 42 16.20 8.73 4.11
C ARG A 42 17.24 7.68 4.50
N GLU A 43 18.42 8.11 4.96
CA GLU A 43 19.47 7.18 5.40
C GLU A 43 19.05 6.29 6.57
N ARG A 44 18.25 6.82 7.50
CA ARG A 44 17.72 6.04 8.63
C ARG A 44 16.72 5.00 8.16
N MET A 45 15.84 5.37 7.23
CA MET A 45 14.86 4.46 6.63
C MET A 45 15.58 3.33 5.87
N GLU A 46 16.59 3.69 5.08
CA GLU A 46 17.42 2.72 4.34
C GLU A 46 18.16 1.76 5.28
N LYS A 47 18.73 2.25 6.39
CA LYS A 47 19.42 1.41 7.38
C LYS A 47 18.48 0.57 8.24
N ALA A 48 17.29 1.08 8.56
CA ALA A 48 16.32 0.39 9.40
C ALA A 48 15.56 -0.70 8.62
N CYS A 49 15.43 -0.55 7.30
CA CYS A 49 14.69 -1.45 6.44
C CYS A 49 15.65 -2.17 5.48
N ALA A 50 16.19 -3.33 5.91
CA ALA A 50 17.07 -4.17 5.09
C ALA A 50 16.41 -4.65 3.78
N GLU A 51 15.08 -4.74 3.79
CA GLU A 51 14.17 -4.78 2.66
C GLU A 51 13.12 -3.71 2.98
N THR A 52 12.92 -2.72 2.12
CA THR A 52 11.99 -1.62 2.43
C THR A 52 10.57 -2.14 2.25
N PRO A 53 9.74 -2.24 3.31
CA PRO A 53 8.35 -2.61 3.12
C PRO A 53 7.67 -1.56 2.25
N ASP A 54 6.83 -2.03 1.34
CA ASP A 54 5.96 -1.18 0.54
C ASP A 54 5.00 -0.42 1.45
N VAL A 55 4.86 0.89 1.24
CA VAL A 55 3.77 1.69 1.84
C VAL A 55 2.47 1.32 1.13
N ILE A 56 2.57 1.18 -0.19
CA ILE A 56 1.63 0.57 -1.12
C ILE A 56 2.47 -0.12 -2.21
N PRO A 57 1.96 -1.15 -2.90
CA PRO A 57 2.77 -1.86 -3.89
C PRO A 57 3.24 -0.95 -5.03
N GLY A 58 4.52 -1.07 -5.36
CA GLY A 58 5.21 -0.17 -6.29
C GLY A 58 5.67 1.16 -5.67
N MET A 59 5.48 1.38 -4.37
CA MET A 59 5.94 2.57 -3.64
C MET A 59 6.53 2.18 -2.29
N THR A 60 7.86 2.16 -2.20
CA THR A 60 8.56 1.88 -0.95
C THR A 60 8.53 3.07 0.01
N VAL A 61 8.85 2.84 1.29
CA VAL A 61 9.09 3.96 2.22
C VAL A 61 10.20 4.89 1.71
N LEU A 62 11.19 4.35 0.98
CA LEU A 62 12.27 5.13 0.38
C LEU A 62 11.76 5.99 -0.79
N SER A 63 10.86 5.47 -1.62
CA SER A 63 10.32 6.25 -2.74
C SER A 63 9.53 7.46 -2.29
N PHE A 64 8.82 7.35 -1.17
CA PHE A 64 8.06 8.47 -0.61
C PHE A 64 8.99 9.61 -0.15
N ILE A 65 10.10 9.29 0.51
CA ILE A 65 11.05 10.32 0.93
C ILE A 65 11.89 10.84 -0.24
N ASP A 66 12.18 9.98 -1.23
CA ASP A 66 12.92 10.36 -2.43
C ASP A 66 12.10 11.28 -3.35
N SER A 67 10.77 11.12 -3.40
CA SER A 67 9.90 12.06 -4.11
C SER A 67 9.90 13.44 -3.44
N ILE A 68 9.80 13.50 -2.11
CA ILE A 68 9.85 14.76 -1.36
C ILE A 68 11.21 15.46 -1.54
N ILE A 69 12.31 14.69 -1.48
CA ILE A 69 13.67 15.21 -1.70
C ILE A 69 13.80 15.78 -3.13
N THR A 70 13.23 15.09 -4.12
CA THR A 70 13.21 15.54 -5.51
C THR A 70 12.46 16.85 -5.67
N GLY A 71 11.22 16.94 -5.18
CA GLY A 71 10.44 18.18 -5.29
C GLY A 71 11.06 19.32 -4.49
N TRP A 72 11.73 19.02 -3.36
CA TRP A 72 12.51 20.02 -2.62
C TRP A 72 13.69 20.53 -3.45
N ASP A 73 14.46 19.67 -4.10
CA ASP A 73 15.59 20.09 -4.94
C ASP A 73 15.11 20.96 -6.12
N GLU A 74 13.99 20.59 -6.75
CA GLU A 74 13.39 21.36 -7.83
C GLU A 74 12.90 22.73 -7.35
N THR A 75 12.22 22.77 -6.20
CA THR A 75 11.67 24.00 -5.62
C THR A 75 12.77 24.95 -5.15
N CYS A 76 13.84 24.41 -4.57
CA CYS A 76 14.88 25.16 -3.89
C CYS A 76 16.13 25.41 -4.74
N LEU A 77 16.10 25.07 -6.04
CA LEU A 77 17.17 25.36 -6.97
C LEU A 77 17.41 26.88 -7.03
N LYS A 78 18.66 27.30 -6.88
CA LYS A 78 19.09 28.70 -6.94
C LYS A 78 20.05 28.94 -8.08
N ASP A 79 19.96 30.12 -8.67
CA ASP A 79 20.96 30.61 -9.60
C ASP A 79 22.30 30.78 -8.88
N GLU A 80 23.38 30.24 -9.47
CA GLU A 80 24.70 30.28 -8.84
C GLU A 80 25.29 31.70 -8.78
N THR A 81 24.81 32.62 -9.61
CA THR A 81 25.35 33.98 -9.73
C THR A 81 24.57 34.96 -8.85
N SER A 82 23.25 34.99 -8.97
CA SER A 82 22.39 35.92 -8.23
C SER A 82 22.01 35.41 -6.84
N GLY A 83 21.96 34.08 -6.66
CA GLY A 83 21.44 33.45 -5.46
C GLY A 83 19.90 33.48 -5.35
N GLU A 84 19.21 33.95 -6.39
CA GLU A 84 17.75 33.92 -6.47
C GLU A 84 17.25 32.51 -6.80
N TYR A 85 16.02 32.18 -6.40
CA TYR A 85 15.41 30.90 -6.75
C TYR A 85 15.13 30.84 -8.24
N CYS A 86 15.52 29.73 -8.87
CA CYS A 86 15.35 29.53 -10.30
C CYS A 86 13.89 29.56 -10.72
N ASN A 87 12.97 29.10 -9.88
CA ASN A 87 11.54 29.19 -10.16
C ASN A 87 11.08 30.63 -10.29
N ASN A 88 11.56 31.54 -9.43
CA ASN A 88 11.21 32.97 -9.53
C ASN A 88 11.79 33.62 -10.80
N ILE A 89 13.00 33.20 -11.21
CA ILE A 89 13.62 33.70 -12.46
C ILE A 89 12.82 33.22 -13.67
N ILE A 90 12.43 31.95 -13.70
CA ILE A 90 11.67 31.34 -14.81
C ILE A 90 10.26 31.92 -14.87
N ASP A 91 9.58 32.07 -13.73
CA ASP A 91 8.22 32.62 -13.68
C ASP A 91 8.16 34.12 -14.01
N ALA A 92 9.30 34.82 -13.96
CA ALA A 92 9.42 36.22 -14.35
C ALA A 92 9.69 36.43 -15.85
N LEU A 93 9.90 35.35 -16.62
CA LEU A 93 10.02 35.42 -18.07
C LEU A 93 8.67 35.77 -18.69
N ASP A 94 8.70 36.46 -19.85
CA ASP A 94 7.48 36.66 -20.63
C ASP A 94 6.89 35.31 -21.07
N GLU A 95 5.57 35.25 -21.25
CA GLU A 95 4.91 34.06 -21.79
C GLU A 95 5.12 33.99 -23.32
N TYR A 96 5.71 32.88 -23.79
CA TYR A 96 5.95 32.61 -25.21
C TYR A 96 5.16 31.37 -25.64
N ASP A 97 4.56 31.42 -26.84
CA ASP A 97 3.78 30.31 -27.39
C ASP A 97 4.68 29.14 -27.85
N GLU A 98 5.89 29.45 -28.32
CA GLU A 98 6.86 28.50 -28.85
C GLU A 98 8.22 28.68 -28.16
N LEU A 99 8.96 27.58 -28.01
CA LEU A 99 10.26 27.58 -27.33
C LEU A 99 11.32 28.40 -28.09
N GLU A 100 11.18 28.48 -29.41
CA GLU A 100 12.02 29.26 -30.32
C GLU A 100 11.89 30.78 -30.11
N ASP A 101 10.77 31.24 -29.54
CA ASP A 101 10.50 32.66 -29.33
C ASP A 101 11.14 33.18 -28.03
N ILE A 102 11.57 32.28 -27.13
CA ILE A 102 12.25 32.65 -25.89
C ILE A 102 13.61 33.30 -26.23
N PRO A 103 13.91 34.52 -25.72
CA PRO A 103 15.19 35.16 -25.91
C PRO A 103 16.34 34.24 -25.49
N LYS A 104 17.37 34.17 -26.33
CA LYS A 104 18.51 33.28 -26.10
C LYS A 104 19.21 33.51 -24.74
N THR A 105 19.15 34.74 -24.21
CA THR A 105 19.67 35.06 -22.87
C THR A 105 18.93 34.33 -21.76
N ASP A 106 17.63 34.15 -21.93
CA ASP A 106 16.73 33.60 -20.92
C ASP A 106 16.69 32.07 -21.06
N LEU A 107 16.57 31.58 -22.30
CA LEU A 107 16.67 30.16 -22.64
C LEU A 107 18.01 29.55 -22.16
N CYS A 108 19.11 30.27 -22.37
CA CYS A 108 20.44 29.84 -21.96
C CYS A 108 20.86 30.32 -20.58
N SER A 109 19.91 30.80 -19.76
CA SER A 109 20.16 31.03 -18.35
C SER A 109 20.50 29.71 -17.65
N TYR A 110 21.29 29.79 -16.58
CA TYR A 110 21.62 28.61 -15.78
C TYR A 110 20.35 27.90 -15.30
N CYS A 111 19.38 28.67 -14.78
CA CYS A 111 18.16 28.15 -14.18
C CYS A 111 17.29 27.32 -15.13
N TYR A 112 17.13 27.75 -16.39
CA TYR A 112 16.25 27.07 -17.34
C TYR A 112 16.76 25.64 -17.62
N GLY A 113 18.04 25.51 -18.01
CA GLY A 113 18.65 24.22 -18.27
C GLY A 113 18.86 23.37 -17.00
N ALA A 114 19.27 23.99 -15.90
CA ALA A 114 19.52 23.29 -14.64
C ALA A 114 18.23 22.68 -14.05
N LYS A 115 17.10 23.38 -14.14
CA LYS A 115 15.80 22.85 -13.69
C LYS A 115 15.38 21.63 -14.51
N LEU A 116 15.38 21.73 -15.83
CA LEU A 116 15.04 20.62 -16.71
C LEU A 116 15.98 19.42 -16.50
N SER A 117 17.28 19.66 -16.33
CA SER A 117 18.28 18.63 -16.02
C SER A 117 18.02 17.96 -14.66
N LEU A 118 17.59 18.73 -13.67
CA LEU A 118 17.27 18.21 -12.33
C LEU A 118 16.03 17.33 -12.36
N MET A 119 14.97 17.78 -13.05
CA MET A 119 13.77 16.96 -13.27
C MET A 119 14.15 15.64 -13.96
N GLN A 120 14.94 15.72 -15.05
CA GLN A 120 15.36 14.53 -15.80
C GLN A 120 16.09 13.48 -14.94
N LYS A 121 16.82 13.88 -13.90
CA LYS A 121 17.58 12.98 -13.03
C LYS A 121 16.71 12.18 -12.06
N SER A 122 15.44 12.51 -11.92
CA SER A 122 14.54 11.85 -10.96
C SER A 122 13.33 11.24 -11.64
N GLU A 123 13.09 9.97 -11.31
CA GLU A 123 11.89 9.21 -11.65
C GLU A 123 10.62 9.71 -10.92
N TYR A 124 10.79 10.53 -9.88
CA TYR A 124 9.69 11.13 -9.12
C TYR A 124 9.29 12.52 -9.63
N SER A 125 9.97 13.03 -10.65
CA SER A 125 9.63 14.32 -11.27
C SER A 125 8.59 14.14 -12.36
N ALA A 126 7.89 15.21 -12.73
CA ALA A 126 6.97 15.24 -13.88
C ALA A 126 7.68 15.24 -15.25
N TYR A 127 8.98 14.91 -15.32
CA TYR A 127 9.74 14.93 -16.57
C TYR A 127 9.24 13.86 -17.55
N ASP A 128 8.67 14.32 -18.66
CA ASP A 128 8.10 13.50 -19.73
C ASP A 128 8.72 13.86 -21.08
N GLU A 129 8.12 13.37 -22.17
CA GLU A 129 8.59 13.66 -23.53
C GLU A 129 8.51 15.14 -23.91
N TYR A 130 7.61 15.91 -23.29
CA TYR A 130 7.50 17.34 -23.51
C TYR A 130 8.71 18.06 -22.89
N TYR A 131 9.04 17.75 -21.63
CA TYR A 131 10.25 18.28 -20.98
C TYR A 131 11.54 17.77 -21.62
N ALA A 132 11.54 16.56 -22.20
CA ALA A 132 12.64 16.03 -22.99
C ALA A 132 12.92 16.86 -24.24
N ALA A 133 11.88 17.18 -25.02
CA ALA A 133 12.01 18.03 -26.21
C ALA A 133 12.54 19.43 -25.85
N MET A 134 12.07 20.01 -24.75
CA MET A 134 12.58 21.30 -24.27
C MET A 134 14.06 21.24 -23.90
N LEU A 135 14.49 20.21 -23.16
CA LEU A 135 15.90 20.07 -22.77
C LEU A 135 16.80 19.77 -23.98
N GLU A 136 16.32 19.00 -24.96
CA GLU A 136 17.03 18.77 -26.22
C GLU A 136 17.26 20.08 -26.98
N TYR A 137 16.24 20.94 -27.07
CA TYR A 137 16.36 22.25 -27.69
C TYR A 137 17.33 23.17 -26.94
N VAL A 138 17.24 23.22 -25.61
CA VAL A 138 18.18 23.97 -24.76
C VAL A 138 19.62 23.48 -24.97
N ASN A 139 19.85 22.18 -24.98
CA ASN A 139 21.17 21.59 -25.25
C ASN A 139 21.74 22.08 -26.58
N LYS A 140 20.93 22.01 -27.64
CA LYS A 140 21.31 22.42 -28.98
C LYS A 140 21.61 23.92 -29.09
N GLU A 141 20.73 24.78 -28.57
CA GLU A 141 20.86 26.23 -28.74
C GLU A 141 21.88 26.87 -27.81
N CYS A 142 22.05 26.30 -26.61
CA CYS A 142 22.93 26.81 -25.56
C CYS A 142 24.27 26.10 -25.49
N GLY A 143 24.48 25.04 -26.27
CA GLY A 143 25.73 24.27 -26.28
C GLY A 143 25.93 23.44 -25.01
N MET A 144 24.82 22.96 -24.43
CA MET A 144 24.81 22.09 -23.25
C MET A 144 24.68 20.61 -23.67
N ASP A 145 25.00 19.70 -22.76
CA ASP A 145 24.98 18.25 -23.00
C ASP A 145 24.33 17.52 -21.81
N TYR A 146 23.12 17.96 -21.43
CA TYR A 146 22.36 17.27 -20.39
C TYR A 146 21.72 15.99 -20.95
N PRO A 147 21.61 14.90 -20.17
CA PRO A 147 20.82 13.75 -20.57
C PRO A 147 19.35 14.15 -20.77
N ILE A 148 18.71 13.66 -21.84
CA ILE A 148 17.33 14.05 -22.22
C ILE A 148 16.31 12.92 -22.08
N THR A 149 16.76 11.68 -21.88
CA THR A 149 15.85 10.53 -21.88
C THR A 149 15.00 10.54 -20.61
N PRO A 150 13.65 10.51 -20.70
CA PRO A 150 12.81 10.37 -19.52
C PRO A 150 13.11 9.07 -18.79
N ILE A 151 13.21 9.14 -17.46
CA ILE A 151 13.33 7.95 -16.61
C ILE A 151 11.92 7.35 -16.52
N LYS A 152 11.60 6.41 -17.42
CA LYS A 152 10.28 5.78 -17.54
C LYS A 152 10.09 4.56 -16.64
N GLU A 153 11.13 4.13 -15.96
CA GLU A 153 11.08 2.99 -15.06
C GLU A 153 11.05 3.56 -13.65
N PRO A 154 9.97 3.38 -12.86
CA PRO A 154 10.14 3.47 -11.42
C PRO A 154 11.25 2.49 -11.03
N PRO A 155 11.90 2.67 -9.86
CA PRO A 155 12.87 1.70 -9.39
C PRO A 155 12.26 0.33 -9.50
N VAL A 156 13.07 -0.63 -9.93
CA VAL A 156 12.76 -2.03 -9.69
C VAL A 156 12.77 -2.19 -8.17
N TYR A 157 11.64 -1.92 -7.54
CA TYR A 157 11.47 -2.10 -6.12
C TYR A 157 11.44 -3.60 -5.92
N ASN A 158 12.44 -4.10 -5.21
CA ASN A 158 12.42 -5.44 -4.65
C ASN A 158 11.41 -5.46 -3.50
N GLY A 159 10.13 -5.30 -3.84
CA GLY A 159 9.04 -5.63 -2.93
C GLY A 159 9.12 -7.13 -2.64
N SER A 160 8.70 -7.52 -1.44
CA SER A 160 8.58 -8.93 -1.13
C SER A 160 7.48 -9.51 -2.02
N LYS A 161 7.88 -10.13 -3.14
CA LYS A 161 7.01 -10.93 -3.99
C LYS A 161 6.14 -11.81 -3.06
N PRO A 162 4.81 -11.78 -3.16
CA PRO A 162 4.02 -12.82 -2.53
C PRO A 162 4.57 -14.14 -3.06
N ASP A 163 5.15 -14.98 -2.18
CA ASP A 163 5.84 -16.23 -2.54
C ASP A 163 4.98 -17.17 -3.41
N SER A 164 3.68 -16.91 -3.51
CA SER A 164 2.79 -17.55 -4.46
C SER A 164 1.69 -16.61 -4.95
N CYS A 165 1.40 -16.67 -6.26
CA CYS A 165 0.18 -16.10 -6.81
C CYS A 165 -1.02 -16.87 -6.25
N VAL A 166 -1.77 -16.28 -5.31
CA VAL A 166 -2.85 -16.96 -4.56
C VAL A 166 -3.91 -17.57 -5.48
N SER A 167 -4.20 -16.93 -6.61
CA SER A 167 -5.14 -17.47 -7.61
C SER A 167 -4.55 -18.61 -8.45
N GLY A 168 -3.22 -18.77 -8.45
CA GLY A 168 -2.46 -19.63 -9.36
C GLY A 168 -2.49 -19.17 -10.82
N LYS A 169 -3.05 -17.99 -11.12
CA LYS A 169 -3.25 -17.52 -12.50
C LYS A 169 -2.32 -16.34 -12.80
N ILE A 170 -1.44 -16.57 -13.76
CA ILE A 170 -0.56 -15.54 -14.33
C ILE A 170 -1.02 -15.26 -15.76
N ILE A 171 -1.07 -13.99 -16.14
CA ILE A 171 -1.30 -13.55 -17.51
C ILE A 171 -0.07 -12.80 -18.05
N VAL A 172 0.03 -12.71 -19.37
CA VAL A 172 1.01 -11.85 -20.04
C VAL A 172 0.25 -10.73 -20.74
N THR A 173 0.62 -9.49 -20.44
CA THR A 173 -0.03 -8.29 -20.99
C THR A 173 0.25 -8.13 -22.48
N LYS A 174 -0.66 -7.43 -23.15
CA LYS A 174 -0.63 -7.13 -24.58
C LYS A 174 -0.70 -5.62 -24.79
N GLU A 175 -0.35 -5.21 -26.01
CA GLU A 175 -0.46 -3.81 -26.40
C GLU A 175 -1.91 -3.32 -26.27
N GLY A 176 -2.09 -2.19 -25.57
CA GLY A 176 -3.40 -1.61 -25.28
C GLY A 176 -4.09 -2.15 -24.02
N ASP A 177 -3.46 -3.04 -23.26
CA ASP A 177 -3.99 -3.46 -21.96
C ASP A 177 -3.94 -2.31 -20.93
N SER A 178 -5.00 -2.22 -20.13
CA SER A 178 -5.14 -1.37 -18.94
C SER A 178 -5.62 -2.20 -17.75
N CYS A 179 -5.47 -1.70 -16.52
CA CYS A 179 -5.96 -2.40 -15.33
C CYS A 179 -7.47 -2.66 -15.41
N ASP A 180 -8.25 -1.72 -15.95
CA ASP A 180 -9.69 -1.90 -16.16
C ASP A 180 -10.02 -2.97 -17.19
N SER A 181 -9.31 -2.96 -18.33
CA SER A 181 -9.53 -3.97 -19.37
C SER A 181 -9.23 -5.39 -18.85
N ILE A 182 -8.14 -5.54 -18.07
CA ILE A 182 -7.75 -6.81 -17.46
C ILE A 182 -8.74 -7.20 -16.37
N ALA A 183 -9.13 -6.25 -15.51
CA ALA A 183 -10.06 -6.45 -14.42
C ALA A 183 -11.43 -6.91 -14.91
N ILE A 184 -11.97 -6.27 -15.95
CA ILE A 184 -13.22 -6.66 -16.61
C ILE A 184 -13.08 -8.06 -17.22
N ALA A 185 -12.03 -8.31 -17.99
CA ALA A 185 -11.84 -9.57 -18.71
C ALA A 185 -11.68 -10.78 -17.76
N ASN A 186 -11.16 -10.56 -16.55
CA ASN A 186 -10.87 -11.61 -15.59
C ASN A 186 -11.79 -11.59 -14.35
N SER A 187 -12.72 -10.64 -14.27
CA SER A 187 -13.61 -10.43 -13.12
C SER A 187 -12.83 -10.30 -11.81
N VAL A 188 -11.83 -9.42 -11.79
CA VAL A 188 -10.98 -9.15 -10.62
C VAL A 188 -11.03 -7.66 -10.27
N SER A 189 -10.56 -7.30 -9.08
CA SER A 189 -10.36 -5.90 -8.70
C SER A 189 -9.10 -5.33 -9.36
N GLY A 190 -9.23 -4.18 -10.03
CA GLY A 190 -8.11 -3.40 -10.54
C GLY A 190 -7.21 -2.89 -9.41
N ALA A 191 -7.81 -2.42 -8.32
CA ALA A 191 -7.09 -2.06 -7.08
C ALA A 191 -6.20 -3.21 -6.58
N THR A 192 -6.77 -4.40 -6.40
CA THR A 192 -6.00 -5.56 -5.92
C THR A 192 -5.04 -6.10 -6.98
N LEU A 193 -5.34 -5.95 -8.27
CA LEU A 193 -4.43 -6.29 -9.37
C LEU A 193 -3.18 -5.42 -9.31
N TYR A 194 -3.34 -4.10 -9.19
CA TYR A 194 -2.22 -3.17 -9.01
C TYR A 194 -1.41 -3.53 -7.75
N TYR A 195 -2.11 -3.74 -6.63
CA TYR A 195 -1.49 -4.12 -5.37
C TYR A 195 -0.63 -5.40 -5.49
N ASN A 196 -1.11 -6.42 -6.19
CA ASN A 196 -0.40 -7.70 -6.23
C ASN A 196 0.82 -7.71 -7.17
N ASN A 197 1.02 -6.68 -7.99
CA ASN A 197 1.99 -6.71 -9.08
C ASN A 197 2.90 -5.48 -9.03
N GLU A 198 4.01 -5.59 -8.31
CA GLU A 198 5.00 -4.50 -8.13
C GLU A 198 5.52 -3.90 -9.46
N ASN A 199 5.64 -4.72 -10.51
CA ASN A 199 6.12 -4.28 -11.82
C ASN A 199 5.04 -3.55 -12.66
N LEU A 200 3.82 -3.42 -12.14
CA LEU A 200 2.68 -2.76 -12.79
C LEU A 200 2.65 -1.28 -12.39
N ALA A 201 3.51 -0.47 -13.00
CA ALA A 201 3.65 0.95 -12.67
C ALA A 201 2.53 1.87 -13.19
N ASN A 202 1.88 1.50 -14.30
CA ASN A 202 0.89 2.33 -14.98
C ASN A 202 -0.35 1.51 -15.33
N CYS A 203 -1.48 1.81 -14.71
CA CYS A 203 -2.74 1.14 -14.97
C CYS A 203 -3.52 1.67 -16.18
N SER A 204 -3.19 2.85 -16.69
CA SER A 204 -3.86 3.44 -17.86
C SER A 204 -3.32 2.89 -19.18
N SER A 205 -2.03 2.53 -19.22
CA SER A 205 -1.38 1.95 -20.38
C SER A 205 -0.28 1.00 -19.94
N ILE A 206 -0.57 -0.30 -19.99
CA ILE A 206 0.33 -1.35 -19.52
C ILE A 206 1.21 -1.80 -20.68
N LYS A 207 2.53 -1.83 -20.45
CA LYS A 207 3.50 -2.34 -21.42
C LYS A 207 3.20 -3.81 -21.73
N ALA A 208 3.22 -4.17 -23.02
CA ALA A 208 3.09 -5.56 -23.45
C ALA A 208 4.26 -6.43 -22.94
N GLY A 209 3.96 -7.70 -22.65
CA GLY A 209 4.95 -8.69 -22.23
C GLY A 209 5.22 -8.77 -20.72
N LEU A 210 4.42 -8.09 -19.90
CA LEU A 210 4.52 -8.13 -18.44
C LEU A 210 3.75 -9.33 -17.87
N GLU A 211 4.39 -10.09 -16.99
CA GLU A 211 3.72 -11.18 -16.26
C GLU A 211 2.98 -10.62 -15.04
N LEU A 212 1.66 -10.80 -15.00
CA LEU A 212 0.81 -10.34 -13.90
C LEU A 212 0.13 -11.51 -13.20
N CYS A 213 0.26 -11.58 -11.87
CA CYS A 213 -0.55 -12.43 -11.02
C CYS A 213 -1.96 -11.84 -10.86
N LEU A 214 -2.98 -12.59 -11.27
CA LEU A 214 -4.36 -12.18 -11.09
C LEU A 214 -4.82 -12.37 -9.64
N PRO A 215 -5.62 -11.44 -9.08
CA PRO A 215 -6.35 -11.69 -7.84
C PRO A 215 -7.34 -12.85 -7.99
N LEU A 216 -7.94 -13.28 -6.87
CA LEU A 216 -9.10 -14.16 -6.94
C LEU A 216 -10.28 -13.42 -7.59
N PRO A 217 -11.08 -14.11 -8.43
CA PRO A 217 -12.20 -13.48 -9.11
C PRO A 217 -13.34 -13.13 -8.15
N CYS A 218 -14.09 -12.10 -8.49
CA CYS A 218 -15.21 -11.55 -7.74
C CYS A 218 -16.29 -11.03 -8.68
N THR A 219 -17.44 -10.65 -8.13
CA THR A 219 -18.36 -9.78 -8.87
C THR A 219 -17.79 -8.37 -8.86
N THR A 220 -17.62 -7.79 -10.04
CA THR A 220 -17.03 -6.47 -10.22
C THR A 220 -18.08 -5.38 -10.42
N TYR A 221 -17.69 -4.15 -10.12
CA TYR A 221 -18.41 -2.91 -10.42
C TYR A 221 -17.42 -1.91 -10.99
N THR A 222 -17.83 -1.13 -11.99
CA THR A 222 -17.03 -0.04 -12.55
C THR A 222 -17.53 1.25 -11.92
N ILE A 223 -16.66 1.90 -11.16
CA ILE A 223 -16.99 3.18 -10.50
C ILE A 223 -17.12 4.29 -11.53
N THR A 224 -17.86 5.32 -11.15
CA THR A 224 -18.09 6.55 -11.89
C THR A 224 -17.74 7.76 -11.02
N ALA A 225 -17.64 8.95 -11.63
CA ALA A 225 -17.28 10.17 -10.91
C ALA A 225 -18.29 10.57 -9.82
N ASP A 226 -19.54 10.14 -9.95
CA ASP A 226 -20.62 10.44 -9.01
C ASP A 226 -20.73 9.39 -7.88
N ASP A 227 -19.98 8.29 -7.98
CA ASP A 227 -20.04 7.23 -6.98
C ASP A 227 -19.25 7.60 -5.73
N ASP A 228 -19.79 7.25 -4.57
CA ASP A 228 -19.06 7.21 -3.32
C ASP A 228 -19.08 5.80 -2.74
N CYS A 229 -18.09 5.50 -1.90
CA CYS A 229 -17.89 4.15 -1.38
C CYS A 229 -19.07 3.64 -0.53
N VAL A 230 -19.78 4.54 0.15
CA VAL A 230 -20.92 4.18 1.00
C VAL A 230 -22.13 3.86 0.14
N SER A 231 -22.47 4.72 -0.82
CA SER A 231 -23.60 4.49 -1.74
C SER A 231 -23.41 3.21 -2.55
N VAL A 232 -22.22 3.00 -3.14
CA VAL A 232 -21.91 1.77 -3.87
C VAL A 232 -22.01 0.54 -2.96
N ALA A 233 -21.52 0.61 -1.72
CA ALA A 233 -21.60 -0.53 -0.80
C ALA A 233 -23.05 -0.94 -0.48
N VAL A 234 -23.93 0.06 -0.33
CA VAL A 234 -25.36 -0.14 -0.07
C VAL A 234 -26.05 -0.70 -1.31
N ASP A 235 -25.90 -0.05 -2.46
CA ASP A 235 -26.64 -0.35 -3.68
C ASP A 235 -26.22 -1.70 -4.30
N SER A 236 -24.95 -2.05 -4.20
CA SER A 236 -24.43 -3.36 -4.64
C SER A 236 -24.76 -4.50 -3.67
N GLY A 237 -25.27 -4.18 -2.47
CA GLY A 237 -25.47 -5.15 -1.39
C GLY A 237 -24.16 -5.77 -0.89
N SER A 238 -23.07 -4.99 -0.91
CA SER A 238 -21.77 -5.34 -0.34
C SER A 238 -21.78 -5.32 1.19
N GLY A 239 -22.79 -4.66 1.78
CA GLY A 239 -23.08 -4.65 3.21
C GLY A 239 -22.47 -3.48 3.97
N SER A 240 -21.17 -3.22 3.78
CA SER A 240 -20.46 -2.08 4.38
C SER A 240 -19.35 -1.58 3.45
N PHE A 241 -19.01 -0.30 3.51
CA PHE A 241 -17.86 0.24 2.80
C PHE A 241 -16.54 -0.39 3.28
N THR A 242 -16.47 -0.84 4.54
CA THR A 242 -15.31 -1.59 5.06
C THR A 242 -15.09 -2.92 4.34
N ASN A 243 -16.17 -3.56 3.87
CA ASN A 243 -16.06 -4.75 3.03
C ASN A 243 -15.47 -4.41 1.66
N LEU A 244 -15.85 -3.27 1.06
CA LEU A 244 -15.26 -2.83 -0.20
C LEU A 244 -13.76 -2.59 -0.04
N ILE A 245 -13.34 -1.92 1.03
CA ILE A 245 -11.91 -1.72 1.32
C ILE A 245 -11.19 -3.07 1.43
N ALA A 246 -11.74 -4.02 2.19
CA ALA A 246 -11.13 -5.34 2.39
C ALA A 246 -10.98 -6.17 1.10
N TRP A 247 -11.79 -5.89 0.07
CA TRP A 247 -11.76 -6.62 -1.21
C TRP A 247 -10.93 -5.91 -2.29
N ASN A 248 -10.52 -4.67 -2.04
CA ASN A 248 -9.87 -3.77 -3.01
C ASN A 248 -8.69 -3.07 -2.34
N LEU A 249 -7.52 -3.71 -2.37
CA LEU A 249 -6.39 -3.39 -1.49
C LEU A 249 -5.77 -1.99 -1.69
N MET A 250 -6.07 -1.30 -2.79
CA MET A 250 -5.64 0.09 -3.01
C MET A 250 -6.62 1.15 -2.48
N LEU A 251 -7.79 0.76 -1.98
CA LEU A 251 -8.67 1.71 -1.31
C LEU A 251 -8.10 2.07 0.05
N ASP A 252 -8.01 3.37 0.34
CA ASP A 252 -7.57 3.82 1.64
C ASP A 252 -8.61 3.49 2.73
N SER A 253 -8.20 3.58 4.00
CA SER A 253 -9.05 3.22 5.14
C SER A 253 -10.34 4.05 5.27
N ARG A 254 -10.40 5.22 4.62
CA ARG A 254 -11.56 6.10 4.55
C ARG A 254 -12.29 5.99 3.22
N CYS A 255 -11.78 5.19 2.29
CA CYS A 255 -12.24 5.09 0.91
C CYS A 255 -12.30 6.47 0.22
N SER A 256 -11.39 7.39 0.57
CA SER A 256 -11.38 8.76 0.03
C SER A 256 -10.80 8.84 -1.39
N ASN A 257 -10.01 7.84 -1.78
CA ASN A 257 -9.39 7.71 -3.09
C ASN A 257 -10.24 6.88 -4.07
N PHE A 258 -11.57 6.88 -3.91
CA PHE A 258 -12.48 6.01 -4.65
C PHE A 258 -12.41 6.25 -6.16
N TRP A 259 -12.69 7.48 -6.63
CA TRP A 259 -12.69 7.84 -8.05
C TRP A 259 -11.32 8.32 -8.59
N GLU A 260 -10.67 9.27 -7.90
CA GLU A 260 -9.40 9.89 -8.32
C GLU A 260 -8.22 9.45 -7.47
N GLY A 261 -8.03 8.13 -7.37
CA GLY A 261 -6.90 7.58 -6.63
C GLY A 261 -5.55 7.95 -7.25
N ARG A 262 -4.60 8.37 -6.40
CA ARG A 262 -3.17 8.48 -6.74
C ARG A 262 -2.38 7.51 -5.84
N PRO A 263 -1.67 6.51 -6.39
CA PRO A 263 -1.59 6.17 -7.82
C PRO A 263 -2.93 5.68 -8.40
N PHE A 264 -3.12 5.84 -9.72
CA PHE A 264 -4.31 5.38 -10.42
C PHE A 264 -4.25 3.86 -10.63
N TRP A 265 -5.26 3.13 -10.17
CA TRP A 265 -5.32 1.66 -10.21
C TRP A 265 -6.47 1.11 -11.06
N GLY A 266 -7.13 1.98 -11.84
CA GLY A 266 -8.36 1.67 -12.57
C GLY A 266 -9.62 2.09 -11.81
N HIS A 267 -10.77 1.80 -12.42
CA HIS A 267 -12.11 2.03 -11.91
C HIS A 267 -12.88 0.73 -11.63
N VAL A 268 -12.31 -0.44 -11.92
CA VAL A 268 -12.99 -1.73 -11.70
C VAL A 268 -12.67 -2.27 -10.32
N ILE A 269 -13.68 -2.42 -9.46
CA ILE A 269 -13.55 -2.91 -8.08
C ILE A 269 -14.37 -4.17 -7.84
N CYS A 270 -14.01 -4.95 -6.82
CA CYS A 270 -14.83 -6.03 -6.30
C CYS A 270 -15.94 -5.51 -5.37
N ILE A 271 -17.18 -5.91 -5.63
CA ILE A 271 -18.37 -5.68 -4.78
C ILE A 271 -18.87 -6.96 -4.10
N ARG A 272 -18.09 -8.04 -4.21
CA ARG A 272 -18.28 -9.30 -3.49
C ARG A 272 -16.92 -9.86 -3.09
N PRO A 273 -16.86 -10.72 -2.04
CA PRO A 273 -15.61 -11.33 -1.61
C PRO A 273 -14.87 -12.01 -2.77
N PRO A 274 -13.60 -11.65 -3.03
CA PRO A 274 -12.74 -12.36 -3.97
C PRO A 274 -12.63 -13.84 -3.59
N GLY A 275 -12.82 -14.73 -4.56
CA GLY A 275 -12.88 -16.19 -4.32
C GLY A 275 -14.21 -16.69 -3.78
N GLY A 276 -15.19 -15.80 -3.59
CA GLY A 276 -16.53 -16.12 -3.10
C GLY A 276 -16.62 -16.25 -1.58
N LYS A 277 -17.81 -16.59 -1.09
CA LYS A 277 -18.01 -16.84 0.35
C LYS A 277 -17.24 -18.09 0.76
N PHE A 278 -16.45 -17.99 1.81
CA PHE A 278 -15.81 -19.14 2.45
C PHE A 278 -16.87 -20.19 2.75
N LYS A 279 -16.81 -21.34 2.06
CA LYS A 279 -17.64 -22.49 2.40
C LYS A 279 -16.90 -23.27 3.45
N ASP A 280 -17.39 -23.20 4.68
CA ASP A 280 -16.91 -24.07 5.75
C ASP A 280 -17.11 -25.53 5.30
N GLY A 281 -15.99 -26.26 5.20
CA GLY A 281 -16.00 -27.67 4.85
C GLY A 281 -16.54 -28.43 6.05
N GLY A 282 -17.86 -28.57 6.11
CA GLY A 282 -18.59 -29.08 7.26
C GLY A 282 -17.90 -30.25 7.96
N GLY A 283 -17.66 -30.08 9.25
CA GLY A 283 -17.17 -31.13 10.15
C GLY A 283 -17.08 -30.66 11.59
N GLY A 284 -18.13 -30.92 12.38
CA GLY A 284 -18.01 -31.06 13.84
C GLY A 284 -18.75 -30.02 14.70
N GLY A 285 -20.08 -30.15 14.74
CA GLY A 285 -20.98 -29.86 15.87
C GLY A 285 -20.59 -28.83 16.94
N SER A 286 -21.31 -27.70 16.93
CA SER A 286 -22.06 -27.30 18.12
C SER A 286 -23.31 -26.53 17.71
N VAL A 287 -24.44 -27.02 18.22
CA VAL A 287 -25.80 -26.57 18.00
C VAL A 287 -26.03 -25.20 18.64
N ASN A 288 -26.35 -24.19 17.81
CA ASN A 288 -27.50 -23.30 17.98
C ASN A 288 -27.51 -22.30 16.80
N ALA A 289 -28.53 -22.44 15.96
CA ALA A 289 -28.82 -21.51 14.89
C ALA A 289 -29.51 -20.26 15.49
N GLY A 290 -28.79 -19.14 15.55
CA GLY A 290 -29.33 -17.88 16.00
C GLY A 290 -28.39 -16.71 15.72
N LYS A 291 -28.79 -15.88 14.76
CA LYS A 291 -28.27 -14.56 14.37
C LYS A 291 -26.90 -14.47 13.70
N ILE A 292 -26.94 -13.83 12.53
CA ILE A 292 -25.83 -13.43 11.69
C ILE A 292 -25.43 -12.03 12.16
N ASP A 293 -24.51 -11.96 13.13
CA ASP A 293 -23.80 -10.74 13.48
C ASP A 293 -22.30 -11.02 13.35
N ILE A 294 -21.61 -10.15 12.62
CA ILE A 294 -20.15 -10.03 12.61
C ILE A 294 -19.75 -9.66 14.05
N GLY A 295 -19.06 -10.59 14.72
CA GLY A 295 -18.86 -10.58 16.16
C GLY A 295 -19.66 -11.71 16.79
N ARG A 296 -19.09 -12.92 16.82
CA ARG A 296 -19.63 -13.97 17.69
C ARG A 296 -19.41 -13.51 19.14
N GLU A 297 -20.41 -13.74 20.00
CA GLU A 297 -20.31 -13.50 21.44
C GLU A 297 -18.99 -14.05 21.99
N GLY A 298 -18.27 -13.18 22.69
CA GLY A 298 -17.07 -13.51 23.45
C GLY A 298 -15.75 -13.07 22.83
N GLY A 299 -15.69 -12.17 21.83
CA GLY A 299 -14.42 -11.66 21.28
C GLY A 299 -14.31 -10.14 21.38
N SER A 300 -13.31 -9.64 22.10
CA SER A 300 -12.96 -8.22 22.12
C SER A 300 -12.26 -7.83 20.80
N ASP A 301 -12.48 -6.61 20.30
CA ASP A 301 -11.88 -5.99 19.09
C ASP A 301 -10.33 -6.03 19.03
N ILE A 302 -9.68 -6.51 20.08
CA ILE A 302 -8.22 -6.67 20.22
C ILE A 302 -7.74 -8.13 20.05
N GLY A 303 -8.61 -9.04 19.59
CA GLY A 303 -8.25 -10.42 19.22
C GLY A 303 -8.18 -11.43 20.36
N TYR A 304 -8.65 -11.06 21.54
CA TYR A 304 -8.80 -11.94 22.70
C TYR A 304 -10.25 -12.35 22.93
N SER A 305 -10.45 -13.48 23.62
CA SER A 305 -11.77 -13.96 24.02
C SER A 305 -12.17 -13.45 25.40
N ASP A 306 -13.41 -13.03 25.59
CA ASP A 306 -14.01 -12.70 26.89
C ASP A 306 -14.47 -13.95 27.65
N ASP A 307 -14.58 -15.09 26.96
CA ASP A 307 -15.00 -16.37 27.53
C ASP A 307 -13.87 -17.41 27.57
N PHE A 308 -14.07 -18.45 28.38
CA PHE A 308 -13.21 -19.65 28.40
C PHE A 308 -13.88 -20.82 27.69
N ALA A 309 -13.18 -21.41 26.72
CA ALA A 309 -13.58 -22.67 26.12
C ALA A 309 -13.32 -23.87 27.05
N HIS A 310 -14.16 -24.88 26.91
CA HIS A 310 -13.86 -26.20 27.42
C HIS A 310 -12.61 -26.75 26.74
N THR A 311 -11.73 -27.35 27.53
CA THR A 311 -10.55 -28.04 27.02
C THR A 311 -10.99 -29.23 26.17
N PRO A 312 -10.54 -29.34 24.91
CA PRO A 312 -10.95 -30.42 24.02
C PRO A 312 -10.43 -31.78 24.49
N VAL A 313 -11.13 -32.84 24.10
CA VAL A 313 -10.68 -34.22 24.30
C VAL A 313 -9.72 -34.57 23.17
N GLY A 314 -8.42 -34.71 23.48
CA GLY A 314 -7.39 -35.01 22.50
C GLY A 314 -6.02 -34.51 22.91
N GLU A 315 -5.03 -34.71 22.03
CA GLU A 315 -3.68 -34.17 22.22
C GLU A 315 -3.72 -32.65 22.05
N ILE A 316 -3.11 -31.93 23.00
CA ILE A 316 -2.96 -30.47 22.98
C ILE A 316 -1.49 -30.17 22.72
N GLY A 317 -1.21 -29.22 21.83
CA GLY A 317 0.13 -28.84 21.43
C GLY A 317 0.98 -28.43 22.62
N GLU A 318 2.26 -28.79 22.60
CA GLU A 318 3.17 -28.49 23.71
C GLU A 318 3.23 -26.99 23.99
N GLY A 319 3.15 -26.62 25.28
CA GLY A 319 3.14 -25.23 25.71
C GLY A 319 1.84 -24.46 25.43
N THR A 320 0.84 -25.06 24.77
CA THR A 320 -0.44 -24.41 24.49
C THR A 320 -1.11 -23.97 25.79
N VAL A 321 -1.54 -22.72 25.81
CA VAL A 321 -2.15 -22.11 26.98
C VAL A 321 -3.47 -22.79 27.32
N LYS A 322 -3.69 -23.05 28.62
CA LYS A 322 -4.90 -23.75 29.09
C LYS A 322 -6.12 -22.83 29.15
N ASN A 323 -5.89 -21.54 29.34
CA ASN A 323 -6.91 -20.50 29.43
C ASN A 323 -7.19 -19.91 28.05
N CYS A 324 -7.79 -20.75 27.22
CA CYS A 324 -8.16 -20.42 25.85
C CYS A 324 -9.67 -20.16 25.75
N GLY A 325 -10.06 -19.23 24.90
CA GLY A 325 -11.45 -18.94 24.57
C GLY A 325 -12.01 -19.73 23.40
N ALA A 326 -11.14 -20.22 22.51
CA ALA A 326 -11.51 -21.16 21.46
C ALA A 326 -10.31 -22.04 21.08
N TYR A 327 -10.49 -23.37 21.11
CA TYR A 327 -9.48 -24.31 20.61
C TYR A 327 -9.75 -24.65 19.15
N VAL A 328 -8.67 -24.83 18.38
CA VAL A 328 -8.73 -25.24 16.98
C VAL A 328 -7.83 -26.45 16.75
N GLN A 329 -8.36 -27.47 16.07
CA GLN A 329 -7.60 -28.68 15.74
C GLN A 329 -6.88 -28.50 14.40
N ALA A 330 -5.60 -28.82 14.36
CA ALA A 330 -4.83 -28.83 13.13
C ALA A 330 -5.34 -29.93 12.19
N GLN A 331 -5.51 -29.58 10.92
CA GLN A 331 -5.92 -30.52 9.87
C GLN A 331 -4.81 -30.63 8.84
N GLU A 332 -4.73 -31.78 8.17
CA GLU A 332 -3.76 -31.99 7.10
C GLU A 332 -3.94 -30.95 5.98
N GLY A 333 -2.84 -30.32 5.57
CA GLY A 333 -2.85 -29.27 4.53
C GLY A 333 -3.49 -27.93 4.95
N VAL A 334 -3.78 -27.73 6.24
CA VAL A 334 -4.33 -26.46 6.76
C VAL A 334 -3.27 -25.74 7.59
N GLY A 335 -2.74 -24.63 7.07
CA GLY A 335 -1.77 -23.78 7.76
C GLY A 335 -2.37 -22.90 8.87
N CYS A 336 -1.49 -22.30 9.67
CA CYS A 336 -1.80 -21.53 10.87
C CYS A 336 -2.72 -20.35 10.61
N ALA A 337 -2.51 -19.59 9.53
CA ALA A 337 -3.37 -18.46 9.18
C ALA A 337 -4.83 -18.90 9.00
N LYS A 338 -5.04 -20.06 8.34
CA LYS A 338 -6.38 -20.61 8.13
C LYS A 338 -6.96 -21.20 9.41
N MET A 339 -6.14 -21.73 10.32
CA MET A 339 -6.58 -22.16 11.64
C MET A 339 -7.03 -20.98 12.52
N ILE A 340 -6.31 -19.87 12.49
CA ILE A 340 -6.68 -18.63 13.18
C ILE A 340 -8.04 -18.14 12.68
N VAL A 341 -8.20 -18.00 11.36
CA VAL A 341 -9.48 -17.56 10.76
C VAL A 341 -10.64 -18.48 11.14
N ARG A 342 -10.40 -19.79 11.28
CA ARG A 342 -11.43 -20.75 11.75
C ARG A 342 -11.79 -20.60 13.21
N ALA A 343 -10.85 -20.19 14.07
CA ALA A 343 -11.09 -19.99 15.49
C ALA A 343 -11.69 -18.62 15.78
N ASN A 344 -10.99 -17.56 15.35
CA ASN A 344 -11.42 -16.17 15.41
C ASN A 344 -10.61 -15.34 14.39
N PRO A 345 -11.24 -14.80 13.33
CA PRO A 345 -10.55 -13.99 12.33
C PRO A 345 -9.96 -12.69 12.89
N SER A 346 -10.41 -12.23 14.06
CA SER A 346 -9.87 -11.05 14.73
C SER A 346 -8.62 -11.35 15.56
N THR A 347 -8.18 -12.62 15.68
CA THR A 347 -6.97 -12.96 16.45
C THR A 347 -5.70 -12.70 15.62
N PRO A 348 -4.81 -11.81 16.07
CA PRO A 348 -3.49 -11.61 15.46
C PRO A 348 -2.62 -12.87 15.53
N MET A 349 -1.78 -13.07 14.50
CA MET A 349 -0.82 -14.19 14.43
C MET A 349 0.15 -14.20 15.62
N ASP A 350 0.60 -13.03 16.10
CA ASP A 350 1.50 -12.95 17.25
C ASP A 350 0.83 -13.39 18.57
N ILE A 351 -0.48 -13.14 18.73
CA ILE A 351 -1.26 -13.63 19.88
C ILE A 351 -1.42 -15.15 19.78
N PHE A 352 -1.74 -15.67 18.58
CA PHE A 352 -1.84 -17.10 18.34
C PHE A 352 -0.52 -17.83 18.62
N LEU A 353 0.62 -17.31 18.15
CA LEU A 353 1.93 -17.91 18.39
C LEU A 353 2.35 -17.85 19.86
N ARG A 354 2.06 -16.73 20.57
CA ARG A 354 2.29 -16.63 22.01
C ARG A 354 1.45 -17.63 22.81
N ALA A 355 0.22 -17.87 22.37
CA ALA A 355 -0.68 -18.85 22.97
C ALA A 355 -0.26 -20.31 22.68
N ASN A 356 0.59 -20.53 21.67
CA ASN A 356 1.04 -21.84 21.21
C ASN A 356 2.55 -21.86 20.93
N PRO A 357 3.42 -21.77 21.97
CA PRO A 357 4.86 -21.57 21.79
C PRO A 357 5.58 -22.66 20.97
N SER A 358 5.02 -23.88 20.91
CA SER A 358 5.56 -24.97 20.07
C SER A 358 5.49 -24.68 18.57
N LEU A 359 4.72 -23.67 18.14
CA LEU A 359 4.64 -23.23 16.76
C LEU A 359 5.73 -22.21 16.38
N GLU A 360 6.50 -21.73 17.37
CA GLU A 360 7.61 -20.80 17.21
C GLU A 360 7.21 -19.46 16.56
N THR A 361 7.59 -19.25 15.30
CA THR A 361 7.43 -17.99 14.56
C THR A 361 6.44 -18.17 13.41
N ALA A 362 5.93 -17.07 12.86
CA ALA A 362 4.98 -17.12 11.74
C ALA A 362 5.53 -17.92 10.54
N ALA A 363 6.82 -17.75 10.23
CA ALA A 363 7.49 -18.47 9.14
C ALA A 363 7.63 -19.98 9.38
N LYS A 364 7.64 -20.43 10.64
CA LYS A 364 7.79 -21.85 11.00
C LYS A 364 6.47 -22.52 11.38
N CYS A 365 5.42 -21.73 11.61
CA CYS A 365 4.17 -22.17 12.18
C CYS A 365 3.57 -23.36 11.41
N ASP A 366 3.47 -23.23 10.09
CA ASP A 366 2.88 -24.28 9.24
C ASP A 366 3.67 -25.59 9.26
N ALA A 367 5.00 -25.51 9.33
CA ALA A 367 5.87 -26.68 9.41
C ALA A 367 5.81 -27.38 10.78
N ASN A 368 5.48 -26.63 11.83
CA ASN A 368 5.40 -27.12 13.21
C ASN A 368 3.99 -27.58 13.60
N LEU A 369 2.98 -27.36 12.75
CA LEU A 369 1.64 -27.89 12.95
C LEU A 369 1.62 -29.42 12.84
N LYS A 370 0.99 -30.05 13.82
CA LYS A 370 0.78 -31.50 13.84
C LYS A 370 -0.69 -31.81 13.59
N PRO A 371 -1.07 -32.40 12.43
CA PRO A 371 -2.46 -32.78 12.18
C PRO A 371 -3.03 -33.63 13.32
N GLY A 372 -4.26 -33.32 13.74
CA GLY A 372 -4.95 -33.97 14.86
C GLY A 372 -4.68 -33.35 16.24
N VAL A 373 -3.70 -32.45 16.37
CA VAL A 373 -3.37 -31.77 17.63
C VAL A 373 -4.21 -30.49 17.79
N TRP A 374 -4.64 -30.21 19.01
CA TRP A 374 -5.39 -29.01 19.38
C TRP A 374 -4.47 -27.88 19.83
N TYR A 375 -4.76 -26.68 19.34
CA TYR A 375 -4.05 -25.44 19.66
C TYR A 375 -5.05 -24.39 20.15
N CYS A 376 -4.57 -23.41 20.91
CA CYS A 376 -5.39 -22.29 21.33
C CYS A 376 -5.55 -21.30 20.18
N GLY A 377 -6.72 -21.28 19.56
CA GLY A 377 -7.04 -20.39 18.45
C GLY A 377 -7.29 -18.94 18.88
N THR A 378 -7.88 -18.75 20.06
CA THR A 378 -8.18 -17.43 20.62
C THR A 378 -7.87 -17.41 22.10
N ALA A 379 -6.82 -16.69 22.51
CA ALA A 379 -6.45 -16.60 23.93
C ALA A 379 -7.45 -15.72 24.71
N HIS A 380 -7.70 -16.06 25.98
CA HIS A 380 -8.39 -15.15 26.90
C HIS A 380 -7.38 -14.16 27.50
N PRO A 381 -7.70 -12.88 27.83
CA PRO A 381 -6.71 -11.93 28.39
C PRO A 381 -5.99 -12.44 29.64
N LEU A 382 -6.67 -13.27 30.44
CA LEU A 382 -6.12 -13.96 31.60
C LEU A 382 -5.39 -15.28 31.28
N TRP A 383 -4.90 -15.45 30.04
CA TRP A 383 -4.23 -16.67 29.60
C TRP A 383 -3.01 -17.04 30.44
N ASN A 384 -2.32 -16.04 30.99
CA ASN A 384 -1.17 -16.17 31.88
C ASN A 384 -1.53 -16.35 33.37
N HIS A 385 -2.81 -16.38 33.75
CA HIS A 385 -3.23 -16.50 35.15
C HIS A 385 -3.76 -17.89 35.50
N GLU A 386 -3.01 -18.64 36.31
CA GLU A 386 -3.32 -20.03 36.69
C GLU A 386 -4.67 -20.24 37.41
N ARG A 387 -5.29 -19.19 37.96
CA ARG A 387 -6.54 -19.27 38.76
C ARG A 387 -7.82 -18.83 38.04
N ALA A 388 -7.77 -18.44 36.76
CA ALA A 388 -8.89 -17.75 36.11
C ALA A 388 -10.17 -18.60 35.94
N ARG A 389 -10.08 -19.93 35.91
CA ARG A 389 -11.24 -20.83 35.70
C ARG A 389 -12.19 -20.97 36.91
N ALA A 390 -11.88 -20.41 38.08
CA ALA A 390 -12.63 -20.65 39.31
C ALA A 390 -13.81 -19.68 39.56
N GLY A 391 -14.07 -18.70 38.68
CA GLY A 391 -14.98 -17.58 38.96
C GLY A 391 -16.44 -17.71 38.46
N SER A 392 -16.76 -18.61 37.53
CA SER A 392 -18.10 -18.59 36.90
C SER A 392 -19.00 -19.72 37.42
N ARG A 393 -19.50 -19.56 38.65
CA ARG A 393 -20.72 -20.24 39.13
C ARG A 393 -21.22 -19.61 40.44
N THR A 394 -22.08 -18.62 40.33
CA THR A 394 -23.18 -18.43 41.28
C THR A 394 -24.43 -18.10 40.47
N ASN A 395 -25.27 -19.12 40.27
CA ASN A 395 -26.67 -18.95 39.90
C ASN A 395 -27.33 -18.07 40.97
N ASN A 396 -27.97 -16.98 40.57
CA ASN A 396 -29.05 -16.41 41.36
C ASN A 396 -30.35 -16.58 40.57
N THR A 397 -31.21 -17.41 41.17
CA THR A 397 -32.66 -17.50 40.99
C THR A 397 -33.37 -16.16 40.99
#